data_AF-A0AAV4NIU5-F1
#
_entry.id   AF-A0AAV4NIU5-F1
#
_cell.length_a   1.000
_cell.length_b   1.000
_cell.length_c   1.000
_cell.angle_alpha   90.00
_cell.angle_beta   90.00
_cell.angle_gamma   90.00
#
_symmetry.space_group_name_H-M   'P 1'
#
loop_
_entity.id
_entity.type
_entity.pdbx_description
1 polymer ?
#
loop_
_entity_poly.entity_id
_entity_poly.type
_entity_poly.pdbx_seq_one_letter_code
_entity_poly.pdbx_strand_id
1 'polypeptide(L)'
;MAFGVVLGLWNHRYFKRPLNVVCEFVPQIIFLIAIFGYLVLLIFSKWTNYDATMASCAPSLLIMLINMFLFKYPTEPCYLKNMYSGQPVIQGMLVVIALLCIPWMLFAKPYMMYQEWKKKPVMNEVKNEKPKEVLM
;
A
#
# COMPACT_ATOMS: atom_id res chain seq x y z
N MET A 1 -3.39 3.12 12.51
CA MET A 1 -3.88 3.16 11.11
C MET A 1 -4.32 1.80 10.58
N ALA A 2 -3.55 0.71 10.79
CA ALA A 2 -3.92 -0.63 10.33
C ALA A 2 -5.35 -1.05 10.70
N PHE A 3 -5.78 -0.80 11.95
CA PHE A 3 -7.15 -1.06 12.40
C PHE A 3 -8.23 -0.32 11.57
N GLY A 4 -8.01 0.94 11.22
CA GLY A 4 -8.95 1.70 10.40
C GLY A 4 -9.09 1.16 8.98
N VAL A 5 -7.99 0.67 8.40
CA VAL A 5 -8.01 0.02 7.07
C VAL A 5 -8.77 -1.33 7.16
N VAL A 6 -8.57 -2.10 8.24
CA VAL A 6 -9.33 -3.34 8.51
C VAL A 6 -10.84 -3.08 8.68
N LEU A 7 -11.25 -2.00 9.34
CA LEU A 7 -12.66 -1.60 9.39
C LEU A 7 -13.20 -1.25 8.00
N GLY A 8 -12.38 -0.61 7.15
CA GLY A 8 -12.70 -0.36 5.74
C GLY A 8 -12.95 -1.65 4.93
N LEU A 9 -12.18 -2.72 5.18
CA LEU A 9 -12.41 -4.05 4.62
C LEU A 9 -13.79 -4.59 5.02
N TRP A 10 -14.12 -4.47 6.30
CA TRP A 10 -15.38 -4.96 6.84
C TRP A 10 -16.59 -4.23 6.24
N ASN A 11 -16.47 -2.92 6.06
CA ASN A 11 -17.49 -2.10 5.40
C ASN A 11 -17.73 -2.56 3.95
N HIS A 12 -16.67 -2.80 3.19
CA HIS A 12 -16.80 -3.16 1.78
C HIS A 12 -17.24 -4.63 1.57
N ARG A 13 -16.95 -5.52 2.52
CA ARG A 13 -17.51 -6.87 2.58
C ARG A 13 -19.03 -6.84 2.78
N TYR A 14 -19.54 -5.90 3.58
CA TYR A 14 -20.97 -5.70 3.81
C TYR A 14 -21.71 -5.24 2.54
N PHE A 15 -21.12 -4.33 1.76
CA PHE A 15 -21.74 -3.77 0.54
C PHE A 15 -21.66 -4.64 -0.73
N LYS A 16 -21.17 -5.90 -0.64
CA LYS A 16 -21.13 -6.89 -1.75
C LYS A 16 -20.48 -6.38 -3.06
N ARG A 17 -19.51 -5.46 -2.97
CA ARG A 17 -18.71 -4.95 -4.11
C ARG A 17 -17.26 -5.47 -4.04
N PRO A 18 -17.01 -6.79 -4.10
CA PRO A 18 -15.71 -7.39 -3.77
C PRO A 18 -14.56 -6.93 -4.68
N LEU A 19 -14.85 -6.50 -5.91
CA LEU A 19 -13.84 -6.11 -6.89
C LEU A 19 -13.12 -4.80 -6.53
N ASN A 20 -13.81 -3.77 -6.03
CA ASN A 20 -13.18 -2.54 -5.54
C ASN A 20 -12.33 -2.80 -4.31
N VAL A 21 -12.78 -3.72 -3.44
CA VAL A 21 -12.08 -4.07 -2.20
C VAL A 21 -10.71 -4.59 -2.52
N VAL A 22 -10.64 -5.64 -3.33
CA VAL A 22 -9.36 -6.32 -3.58
C VAL A 22 -8.40 -5.40 -4.34
N CYS A 23 -8.90 -4.55 -5.24
CA CYS A 23 -8.03 -3.66 -6.01
C CYS A 23 -7.55 -2.41 -5.26
N GLU A 24 -8.24 -1.96 -4.20
CA GLU A 24 -7.85 -0.75 -3.43
C GLU A 24 -7.27 -1.12 -2.06
N PHE A 25 -7.89 -2.05 -1.33
CA PHE A 25 -7.48 -2.46 0.01
C PHE A 25 -6.15 -3.22 0.01
N VAL A 26 -5.95 -4.15 -0.93
CA VAL A 26 -4.70 -4.95 -1.00
C VAL A 26 -3.48 -4.05 -1.22
N PRO A 27 -3.42 -3.18 -2.24
CA PRO A 27 -2.28 -2.29 -2.40
C PRO A 27 -2.16 -1.28 -1.23
N GLN A 28 -3.27 -0.86 -0.62
CA GLN A 28 -3.22 0.03 0.55
C GLN A 28 -2.59 -0.63 1.77
N ILE A 29 -2.92 -1.89 2.07
CA ILE A 29 -2.32 -2.65 3.17
C ILE A 29 -0.85 -2.96 2.88
N ILE A 30 -0.53 -3.39 1.66
CA ILE A 30 0.85 -3.69 1.26
C ILE A 30 1.73 -2.45 1.41
N PHE A 31 1.28 -1.30 0.90
CA PHE A 31 1.99 -0.03 1.03
C PHE A 31 2.20 0.38 2.48
N LEU A 32 1.15 0.26 3.31
CA LEU A 32 1.20 0.64 4.72
C LEU A 32 2.16 -0.26 5.52
N ILE A 33 2.13 -1.57 5.30
CA ILE A 33 3.04 -2.51 5.95
C ILE A 33 4.48 -2.33 5.46
N ALA A 34 4.69 -2.08 4.16
CA ALA A 34 6.01 -1.89 3.57
C ALA A 34 6.74 -0.67 4.14
N ILE A 35 6.03 0.44 4.40
CA ILE A 35 6.67 1.66 4.91
C ILE A 35 6.61 1.70 6.43
N PHE A 36 5.40 1.72 6.98
CA PHE A 36 5.20 1.94 8.41
C PHE A 36 5.41 0.66 9.22
N GLY A 37 5.04 -0.50 8.69
CA GLY A 37 5.31 -1.78 9.34
C GLY A 37 6.82 -2.03 9.48
N TYR A 38 7.57 -1.79 8.41
CA TYR A 38 9.03 -1.87 8.44
C TYR A 38 9.66 -0.87 9.43
N LEU A 39 9.16 0.37 9.46
CA LEU A 39 9.64 1.37 10.41
C LEU A 39 9.40 0.97 11.88
N VAL A 40 8.28 0.32 12.18
CA VAL A 40 8.02 -0.24 13.52
C VAL A 40 9.02 -1.35 13.87
N LEU A 41 9.36 -2.24 12.94
CA LEU A 41 10.41 -3.26 13.15
C LEU A 41 11.79 -2.63 13.42
N LEU A 42 12.10 -1.52 12.75
CA LEU A 42 13.33 -0.77 12.99
C LEU A 42 13.36 -0.10 14.38
N ILE A 43 12.22 0.35 14.90
CA ILE A 43 12.13 0.86 16.28
C ILE A 43 12.47 -0.24 17.28
N PHE A 44 11.87 -1.42 17.13
CA PHE A 44 12.18 -2.58 17.99
C PHE A 44 13.65 -3.01 17.88
N SER A 45 14.20 -2.98 16.66
CA SER A 45 15.63 -3.26 16.42
C SER A 45 16.54 -2.22 17.08
N LYS A 46 16.12 -0.95 17.09
CA LYS A 46 16.87 0.13 17.75
C LYS A 46 16.89 -0.04 19.26
N TRP A 47 15.74 -0.40 19.86
CA TRP A 47 15.64 -0.63 21.31
C TRP A 47 16.47 -1.82 21.81
N THR A 48 16.66 -2.84 20.97
CA THR A 48 17.40 -4.05 21.35
C THR A 48 18.91 -3.94 21.11
N ASN A 49 19.36 -3.15 20.13
CA ASN A 49 20.76 -3.11 19.71
C ASN A 49 21.53 -1.85 20.14
N TYR A 50 20.86 -0.75 20.52
CA TYR A 50 21.53 0.52 20.85
C TYR A 50 21.32 0.88 22.32
N ASP A 51 22.43 0.95 23.05
CA ASP A 51 22.50 1.37 24.45
C ASP A 51 23.04 2.81 24.59
N ALA A 52 22.98 3.40 25.79
CA ALA A 52 23.40 4.78 26.08
C ALA A 52 24.86 5.07 25.68
N THR A 53 25.72 4.05 25.69
CA THR A 53 27.14 4.13 25.30
C THR A 53 27.34 4.36 23.79
N MET A 54 26.37 3.96 22.96
CA MET A 54 26.43 4.06 21.50
C MET A 54 25.47 5.12 20.94
N ALA A 55 24.96 6.02 21.80
CA ALA A 55 23.98 7.04 21.44
C ALA A 55 24.46 7.97 20.31
N SER A 56 25.76 8.28 20.24
CA SER A 56 26.33 9.13 19.19
C SER A 56 26.32 8.49 17.79
N CYS A 57 26.27 7.16 17.72
CA CYS A 57 26.20 6.40 16.46
C CYS A 57 24.81 5.81 16.21
N ALA A 58 23.81 6.18 17.00
CA ALA A 58 22.45 5.69 16.83
C ALA A 58 21.82 6.30 15.57
N PRO A 59 21.46 5.48 14.56
CA PRO A 59 20.90 6.00 13.33
C PRO A 59 19.52 6.63 13.55
N SER A 60 19.27 7.71 12.84
CA SER A 60 17.97 8.38 12.82
C SER A 60 17.00 7.61 11.93
N LEU A 61 15.87 7.18 12.47
CA LEU A 61 14.87 6.40 11.72
C LEU A 61 14.31 7.18 10.51
N LEU A 62 14.19 8.51 10.66
CA LEU A 62 13.73 9.40 9.60
C LEU A 62 14.73 9.46 8.43
N ILE A 63 16.04 9.67 8.69
CA ILE A 63 17.02 9.71 7.60
C ILE A 63 17.14 8.37 6.89
N MET A 64 17.02 7.27 7.64
CA MET A 64 16.96 5.92 7.06
C MET A 64 15.74 5.73 6.16
N LEU A 65 14.58 6.27 6.54
CA LEU A 65 13.39 6.26 5.71
C LEU A 65 13.60 7.06 4.41
N ILE A 66 14.21 8.25 4.49
CA ILE A 66 14.55 9.06 3.30
C ILE A 66 15.50 8.29 2.38
N ASN A 67 16.57 7.73 2.96
CA ASN A 67 17.60 6.99 2.25
C ASN A 67 17.07 5.71 1.60
N MET A 68 16.08 5.05 2.21
CA MET A 68 15.35 3.93 1.63
C MET A 68 14.65 4.31 0.32
N PHE A 69 13.90 5.43 0.30
CA PHE A 69 13.26 5.93 -0.93
C PHE A 69 14.27 6.44 -1.98
N LEU A 70 15.41 6.97 -1.53
CA LEU A 70 16.46 7.49 -2.40
C LEU A 70 17.44 6.40 -2.87
N PHE A 71 17.28 5.15 -2.42
CA PHE A 71 18.18 4.03 -2.66
C PHE A 71 19.66 4.33 -2.32
N LYS A 72 19.89 5.12 -1.27
CA LYS A 72 21.24 5.46 -0.80
C LYS A 72 21.56 4.72 0.50
N TYR A 73 22.70 4.05 0.54
CA TYR A 73 23.16 3.28 1.71
C TYR A 73 24.58 3.67 2.12
N PRO A 74 24.80 4.92 2.57
CA PRO A 74 26.13 5.37 2.99
C PRO A 74 26.60 4.59 4.23
N THR A 75 27.85 4.17 4.22
CA THR A 75 28.47 3.42 5.32
C THR A 75 29.14 4.31 6.36
N GLU A 76 29.40 5.58 6.01
CA GLU A 76 30.03 6.59 6.86
C GLU A 76 29.27 7.91 6.72
N PRO A 77 29.21 8.74 7.79
CA PRO A 77 29.61 8.48 9.20
C PRO A 77 28.73 7.45 9.95
N CYS A 78 29.15 7.02 11.15
CA CYS A 78 28.60 5.85 11.87
C CYS A 78 27.08 5.88 12.11
N TYR A 79 26.45 7.06 12.18
CA TYR A 79 25.00 7.21 12.35
C TYR A 79 24.19 6.96 11.06
N LEU A 80 24.84 6.78 9.91
CA LEU A 80 24.19 6.28 8.70
C LEU A 80 24.46 4.80 8.44
N LYS A 81 25.30 4.16 9.26
CA LYS A 81 25.67 2.76 9.09
C LYS A 81 24.41 1.88 9.13
N ASN A 82 24.38 0.90 8.24
CA ASN A 82 23.32 -0.11 8.20
C ASN A 82 23.22 -0.83 9.56
N MET A 83 22.00 -0.97 10.06
CA MET A 83 21.72 -1.63 11.36
C MET A 83 21.92 -3.14 11.28
N TYR A 84 21.75 -3.75 10.11
CA TYR A 84 21.95 -5.18 9.90
C TYR A 84 22.47 -5.49 8.49
N SER A 85 23.11 -6.65 8.33
CA SER A 85 23.62 -7.12 7.04
C SER A 85 22.46 -7.47 6.10
N GLY A 86 22.45 -6.91 4.88
CA GLY A 86 21.36 -7.12 3.91
C GLY A 86 20.23 -6.08 3.94
N GLN A 87 20.34 -5.05 4.79
CA GLN A 87 19.43 -3.89 4.81
C GLN A 87 19.10 -3.30 3.42
N PRO A 88 20.07 -3.08 2.51
CA PRO A 88 19.77 -2.50 1.20
C PRO A 88 18.86 -3.37 0.32
N VAL A 89 18.96 -4.69 0.45
CA VAL A 89 18.17 -5.63 -0.35
C VAL A 89 16.71 -5.60 0.08
N ILE A 90 16.46 -5.69 1.39
CA ILE A 90 15.11 -5.67 1.96
C ILE A 90 14.48 -4.31 1.73
N GLN A 91 15.16 -3.21 2.08
CA GLN A 91 14.64 -1.85 1.87
C GLN A 91 14.33 -1.58 0.39
N GLY A 92 15.24 -1.98 -0.51
CA GLY A 92 15.01 -1.87 -1.95
C GLY A 92 13.78 -2.64 -2.42
N MET A 93 13.63 -3.90 -2.02
CA MET A 93 12.47 -4.74 -2.38
C MET A 93 11.15 -4.13 -1.89
N LEU A 94 11.12 -3.63 -0.65
CA LEU A 94 9.92 -3.01 -0.07
C LEU A 94 9.52 -1.74 -0.82
N VAL A 95 10.48 -0.90 -1.23
CA VAL A 95 10.20 0.31 -2.02
C VAL A 95 9.69 -0.04 -3.41
N VAL A 96 10.27 -1.02 -4.09
CA VAL A 96 9.80 -1.45 -5.43
C VAL A 96 8.35 -1.91 -5.35
N ILE A 97 8.01 -2.74 -4.36
CA ILE A 97 6.62 -3.19 -4.15
C ILE A 97 5.71 -1.98 -3.87
N ALA A 98 6.13 -1.06 -3.00
CA ALA A 98 5.35 0.13 -2.67
C ALA A 98 5.12 1.04 -3.89
N LEU A 99 6.11 1.20 -4.77
CA LEU A 99 6.00 1.98 -6.00
C LEU A 99 5.09 1.31 -7.02
N LEU A 100 5.09 -0.03 -7.12
CA LEU A 100 4.17 -0.78 -7.99
C LEU A 100 2.70 -0.69 -7.51
N CYS A 101 2.46 -0.52 -6.21
CA CYS A 101 1.11 -0.33 -5.68
C CYS A 101 0.45 0.99 -6.10
N ILE A 102 1.23 2.04 -6.38
CA ILE A 102 0.72 3.36 -6.79
C ILE A 102 -0.02 3.31 -8.13
N PRO A 103 0.58 2.84 -9.25
CA PRO A 103 -0.13 2.73 -10.52
C PRO A 103 -1.28 1.72 -10.42
N TRP A 104 -1.12 0.63 -9.66
CA TRP A 104 -2.19 -0.34 -9.45
C TRP A 104 -3.46 0.32 -8.89
N MET A 105 -3.33 1.12 -7.83
CA MET A 105 -4.46 1.83 -7.22
C MET A 105 -5.03 2.92 -8.14
N LEU A 106 -4.16 3.61 -8.89
CA LEU A 106 -4.56 4.67 -9.81
C LEU A 106 -5.39 4.15 -10.99
N PHE A 107 -5.04 3.01 -11.57
CA PHE A 107 -5.77 2.42 -12.70
C PHE A 107 -7.02 1.64 -12.29
N ALA A 108 -7.07 1.11 -11.06
CA ALA A 108 -8.21 0.34 -10.57
C ALA A 108 -9.53 1.15 -10.63
N LYS A 109 -9.57 2.37 -10.07
CA LYS A 109 -10.80 3.20 -10.06
C LYS A 109 -11.34 3.60 -11.43
N PRO A 110 -10.55 4.18 -12.37
CA PRO A 110 -11.05 4.55 -13.69
C PRO A 110 -11.48 3.32 -14.50
N TYR A 111 -10.79 2.19 -14.35
CA TYR A 111 -11.18 0.94 -15.00
C TYR A 111 -12.57 0.46 -14.54
N MET A 112 -12.85 0.57 -13.24
CA MET A 112 -14.15 0.19 -12.70
C MET A 112 -15.27 1.12 -13.15
N MET A 113 -15.04 2.44 -13.15
CA MET A 113 -15.99 3.40 -13.72
C MET A 113 -16.28 3.07 -15.18
N TYR A 114 -15.24 2.79 -15.98
CA TYR A 114 -15.41 2.44 -17.39
C TYR A 114 -16.29 1.18 -17.60
N GLN A 115 -16.14 0.16 -16.75
CA GLN A 115 -16.98 -1.03 -16.82
C GLN A 115 -18.46 -0.74 -16.51
N GLU A 116 -18.74 0.08 -15.51
CA GLU A 116 -20.12 0.47 -15.19
C GLU A 116 -20.75 1.29 -16.32
N TRP A 117 -19.98 2.19 -16.93
CA TRP A 117 -20.43 2.99 -18.07
C TRP A 117 -20.78 2.13 -19.30
N LYS A 118 -20.03 1.05 -19.57
CA LYS A 118 -20.38 0.10 -20.66
C LYS A 118 -21.62 -0.75 -20.38
N LYS A 119 -21.94 -1.04 -19.12
CA LYS A 119 -23.10 -1.87 -18.75
C LYS A 119 -24.42 -1.08 -18.73
N LYS A 120 -24.37 0.24 -18.53
CA LYS A 120 -25.56 1.12 -18.53
C LYS A 120 -26.32 1.21 -19.87
N PRO A 121 -25.69 1.34 -21.05
CA PRO A 121 -26.43 1.45 -22.31
C PRO A 121 -27.20 0.17 -22.66
N VAL A 122 -26.62 -1.02 -22.45
CA VAL A 122 -27.27 -2.31 -22.80
C VAL A 122 -28.47 -2.63 -21.89
N MET A 123 -28.41 -2.29 -20.60
CA MET A 123 -29.55 -2.50 -19.69
C MET A 123 -30.73 -1.57 -19.96
N ASN A 124 -30.48 -0.37 -20.48
CA ASN A 124 -31.54 0.56 -20.86
C ASN A 124 -32.27 0.09 -22.14
N GLU A 125 -31.55 -0.48 -23.10
CA GLU A 125 -32.12 -1.06 -24.32
C GLU A 125 -33.02 -2.29 -24.01
N VAL A 126 -32.52 -3.26 -23.23
CA VAL A 126 -33.28 -4.46 -22.83
C VAL A 126 -34.52 -4.13 -21.97
N LYS A 127 -34.46 -3.06 -21.17
CA LYS A 127 -35.60 -2.56 -20.40
C LYS A 127 -36.61 -1.79 -21.26
N ASN A 128 -36.22 -1.30 -22.43
CA ASN A 128 -37.10 -0.61 -23.37
C ASN A 128 -37.73 -1.58 -24.41
N GLU A 129 -37.13 -2.74 -24.67
CA GLU A 129 -37.73 -3.81 -25.49
C GLU A 129 -38.84 -4.58 -24.76
N LYS A 130 -38.59 -5.05 -23.53
CA LYS A 130 -39.56 -5.87 -22.78
C LYS A 130 -40.93 -5.24 -22.45
N PRO A 131 -41.10 -3.91 -22.27
CA PRO A 131 -42.40 -3.31 -22.03
C PRO A 131 -43.32 -3.34 -23.26
N LYS A 132 -42.78 -3.48 -24.47
CA LYS A 132 -43.56 -3.40 -25.71
C LYS A 132 -44.14 -4.75 -26.13
N GLU A 133 -43.46 -5.86 -25.86
CA GLU A 133 -43.94 -7.21 -26.19
C GLU A 133 -45.09 -7.72 -25.30
N VAL A 134 -45.29 -7.17 -24.10
CA VAL A 134 -46.35 -7.62 -23.16
C VAL A 134 -47.68 -6.87 -23.36
N LEU A 135 -47.68 -5.84 -24.22
CA LEU A 135 -48.83 -4.98 -24.53
C LEU A 135 -49.44 -5.24 -25.93
N MET A 136 -49.01 -6.29 -26.62
CA MET A 136 -49.51 -6.72 -27.94
C MET A 136 -50.04 -8.15 -27.86
#